data_AF-A0A2V7JHX0-F1
#
_entry.id   AF-A0A2V7JHX0-F1
#
_cell.length_a   1.000
_cell.length_b   1.000
_cell.length_c   1.000
_cell.angle_alpha   90.00
_cell.angle_beta   90.00
_cell.angle_gamma   90.00
#
_symmetry.space_group_name_H-M   'P 1'
#
loop_
_entity.id
_entity.type
_entity.pdbx_description
1 polymer ?
#
loop_
_entity_poly.entity_id
_entity_poly.type
_entity_poly.pdbx_seq_one_letter_code
_entity_poly.pdbx_strand_id
1 'polypeptide(L)'
;MPRVVGIDPGTVSIDLCGLDDGRVFLDHSWPTAEALADPARFIARLEAAAPLDLVAGPSGYGLPLTRARDASEEDLRLAFLAAPGETGGVGGLRALVRALARSSLPVVLTPGVLHLPTVPASRKVNRVDMGTADKVCAAALAIAEHARQFGRPLT
;
A
#
# COMPACT_ATOMS: atom_id res chain seq x y z
N MET A 1 20.90 -3.08 4.28
CA MET A 1 19.46 -3.45 4.27
C MET A 1 18.66 -2.25 3.77
N PRO A 2 17.43 -2.42 3.28
CA PRO A 2 16.75 -1.35 2.56
C PRO A 2 16.15 -0.31 3.52
N ARG A 3 16.11 0.95 3.06
CA ARG A 3 15.39 2.08 3.68
C ARG A 3 14.09 2.29 2.92
N VAL A 4 12.97 2.00 3.56
CA VAL A 4 11.66 1.86 2.89
C VAL A 4 10.56 2.62 3.62
N VAL A 5 9.49 2.96 2.91
CA VAL A 5 8.26 3.52 3.50
C VAL A 5 7.05 2.74 3.03
N GLY A 6 6.14 2.42 3.95
CA GLY A 6 4.79 1.95 3.65
C GLY A 6 3.77 3.06 3.83
N ILE A 7 2.77 3.07 2.95
CA ILE A 7 1.61 3.97 3.01
C ILE A 7 0.37 3.12 3.26
N ASP A 8 -0.26 3.25 4.42
CA ASP A 8 -1.53 2.57 4.72
C ASP A 8 -2.68 3.59 4.63
N PRO A 9 -3.50 3.53 3.55
CA PRO A 9 -4.61 4.43 3.39
C PRO A 9 -5.84 3.96 4.19
N GLY A 10 -6.30 4.80 5.12
CA GLY A 10 -7.58 4.68 5.78
C GLY A 10 -8.58 5.76 5.35
N THR A 11 -9.83 5.62 5.77
CA THR A 11 -10.89 6.60 5.48
C THR A 11 -10.66 7.92 6.22
N VAL A 12 -10.08 7.87 7.42
CA VAL A 12 -9.87 9.04 8.29
C VAL A 12 -8.43 9.54 8.21
N SER A 13 -7.46 8.61 8.26
CA SER A 13 -6.02 8.89 8.17
C SER A 13 -5.34 8.08 7.07
N ILE A 14 -4.27 8.64 6.51
CA ILE A 14 -3.25 7.93 5.75
C ILE A 14 -2.00 7.90 6.61
N ASP A 15 -1.51 6.69 6.89
CA ASP A 15 -0.38 6.47 7.78
C ASP A 15 0.89 6.19 6.97
N LEU A 16 1.99 6.82 7.39
CA LEU A 16 3.33 6.63 6.85
C LEU A 16 4.19 5.93 7.89
N CYS A 17 4.70 4.74 7.54
CA CYS A 17 5.65 4.00 8.36
C CYS A 17 6.95 3.75 7.57
N GLY A 18 8.06 4.29 8.05
CA GLY A 18 9.38 4.15 7.44
C GLY A 18 10.32 3.30 8.28
N LEU A 19 10.99 2.36 7.63
CA LEU A 19 12.00 1.50 8.23
C LEU A 19 13.37 1.74 7.57
N ASP A 20 14.41 1.87 8.38
CA ASP A 20 15.80 1.92 7.97
C ASP A 20 16.55 0.83 8.73
N ASP A 21 17.02 -0.19 8.00
CA ASP A 21 17.67 -1.37 8.59
C ASP A 21 16.81 -2.02 9.70
N GLY A 22 15.50 -2.10 9.45
CA GLY A 22 14.50 -2.64 10.38
C GLY A 22 14.13 -1.72 11.55
N ARG A 23 14.70 -0.51 11.64
CA ARG A 23 14.39 0.48 12.68
C ARG A 23 13.43 1.53 12.16
N VAL A 24 12.41 1.86 12.95
CA VAL A 24 11.45 2.92 12.61
C VAL A 24 12.16 4.28 12.59
N PHE A 25 12.06 5.01 11.47
CA PHE A 25 12.56 6.38 11.34
C PHE A 25 11.47 7.40 10.97
N LEU A 26 10.33 6.91 10.49
CA LEU A 26 9.15 7.71 10.14
C LEU A 26 7.92 6.97 10.67
N ASP A 27 7.13 7.66 11.46
CA ASP A 27 5.82 7.20 11.94
C ASP A 27 4.93 8.45 12.01
N HIS A 28 4.02 8.58 11.04
CA HIS A 28 3.23 9.78 10.90
C HIS A 28 1.86 9.49 10.30
N SER A 29 0.82 9.89 11.03
CA SER A 29 -0.56 9.89 10.56
C SER A 29 -0.95 11.24 9.98
N TRP A 30 -1.51 11.24 8.77
CA TRP A 30 -2.03 12.44 8.10
C TRP A 30 -3.53 12.31 7.87
N PRO A 31 -4.37 13.34 8.09
CA PRO A 31 -5.77 13.30 7.66
C PRO A 31 -5.92 12.94 6.18
N THR A 32 -6.72 11.92 5.86
CA THR A 32 -6.93 11.45 4.48
C THR A 32 -7.42 12.57 3.58
N ALA A 33 -8.38 13.36 4.05
CA ALA A 33 -8.93 14.47 3.29
C ALA A 33 -7.86 15.50 2.87
N GLU A 34 -6.88 15.77 3.73
CA GLU A 34 -5.79 16.71 3.41
C GLU A 34 -4.81 16.13 2.39
N ALA A 35 -4.41 14.86 2.56
CA ALA A 35 -3.50 14.20 1.63
C ALA A 35 -4.09 14.08 0.22
N LEU A 36 -5.42 13.95 0.11
CA LEU A 36 -6.13 13.90 -1.16
C LEU A 36 -6.39 15.29 -1.77
N ALA A 37 -6.61 16.31 -0.92
CA ALA A 37 -6.80 17.69 -1.37
C ALA A 37 -5.50 18.32 -1.89
N ASP A 38 -4.36 17.97 -1.28
CA ASP A 38 -3.03 18.40 -1.70
C ASP A 38 -2.02 17.22 -1.77
N PRO A 39 -2.10 16.40 -2.84
CA PRO A 39 -1.16 15.29 -3.03
C PRO A 39 0.29 15.74 -3.15
N ALA A 40 0.54 16.97 -3.61
CA ALA A 40 1.90 17.49 -3.78
C ALA A 40 2.58 17.69 -2.42
N ARG A 41 1.87 18.26 -1.44
CA ARG A 41 2.37 18.39 -0.06
C ARG A 41 2.62 17.04 0.60
N PHE A 42 1.75 16.07 0.37
CA PHE A 42 1.94 14.69 0.86
C PHE A 42 3.19 14.04 0.24
N ILE A 43 3.38 14.17 -1.07
CA ILE A 43 4.56 13.65 -1.79
C ILE A 43 5.85 14.34 -1.32
N ALA A 44 5.84 15.67 -1.14
CA ALA A 44 6.99 16.41 -0.64
C ALA A 44 7.45 15.91 0.75
N ARG A 45 6.52 15.42 1.59
CA ARG A 45 6.86 14.80 2.86
C ARG A 45 7.63 13.49 2.69
N LEU A 46 7.23 12.66 1.72
CA LEU A 46 7.95 11.42 1.38
C LEU A 46 9.32 11.73 0.76
N GLU A 47 9.40 12.73 -0.11
CA GLU A 47 10.67 13.16 -0.71
C GLU A 47 11.64 13.71 0.35
N ALA A 48 11.15 14.38 1.39
CA ALA A 48 11.98 14.82 2.52
C ALA A 48 12.56 13.67 3.36
N ALA A 49 12.02 12.44 3.23
CA ALA A 49 12.54 11.24 3.88
C ALA A 49 13.60 10.49 3.05
N ALA A 50 13.87 10.97 1.83
CA ALA A 50 14.86 10.41 0.92
C ALA A 50 16.29 10.42 1.49
N PRO A 51 17.18 9.53 1.05
CA PRO A 51 16.96 8.50 0.01
C PRO A 51 16.05 7.37 0.50
N LEU A 52 15.21 6.86 -0.39
CA LEU A 52 14.36 5.69 -0.15
C LEU A 52 14.68 4.65 -1.24
N ASP A 53 14.81 3.39 -0.85
CA ASP A 53 14.98 2.28 -1.79
C ASP A 53 13.64 1.83 -2.39
N LEU A 54 12.55 1.96 -1.61
CA LEU A 54 11.22 1.54 -2.02
C LEU A 54 10.12 2.27 -1.22
N VAL A 55 8.99 2.55 -1.87
CA VAL A 55 7.76 2.99 -1.22
C VAL A 55 6.63 2.03 -1.58
N ALA A 56 6.04 1.35 -0.59
CA ALA A 56 4.81 0.59 -0.80
C ALA A 56 3.62 1.57 -0.79
N GLY A 57 3.05 1.81 -1.97
CA GLY A 57 1.97 2.78 -2.16
C GLY A 57 0.57 2.20 -1.88
N PRO A 58 -0.44 3.10 -1.78
CA PRO A 58 -1.85 2.69 -1.73
C PRO A 58 -2.16 1.75 -2.88
N SER A 59 -2.64 0.54 -2.60
CA SER A 59 -2.86 -0.48 -3.64
C SER A 59 -4.33 -0.75 -3.92
N GLY A 60 -5.25 -0.16 -3.14
CA GLY A 60 -6.68 -0.46 -3.23
C GLY A 60 -6.94 -1.95 -2.99
N TYR A 61 -7.64 -2.60 -3.93
CA TYR A 61 -7.87 -4.05 -3.99
C TYR A 61 -6.64 -4.85 -4.47
N GLY A 62 -5.57 -4.14 -4.80
CA GLY A 62 -4.28 -4.69 -5.21
C GLY A 62 -4.15 -4.90 -6.71
N LEU A 63 -2.91 -5.10 -7.14
CA LEU A 63 -2.48 -5.46 -8.49
C LEU A 63 -1.34 -6.45 -8.42
N PRO A 64 -1.02 -7.24 -9.46
CA PRO A 64 0.31 -7.86 -9.54
C PRO A 64 1.40 -6.84 -9.18
N LEU A 65 2.50 -7.27 -8.54
CA LEU A 65 3.53 -6.34 -8.07
C LEU A 65 3.99 -5.42 -9.23
N THR A 66 3.64 -4.14 -9.14
CA THR A 66 3.75 -3.19 -10.26
C THR A 66 4.39 -1.91 -9.77
N ARG A 67 5.36 -1.38 -10.51
CA ARG A 67 5.89 -0.03 -10.23
C ARG A 67 4.83 0.98 -10.60
N ALA A 68 4.55 1.94 -9.72
CA ALA A 68 3.45 2.89 -9.93
C ALA A 68 3.59 3.68 -11.24
N ARG A 69 4.83 4.02 -11.63
CA ARG A 69 5.14 4.71 -12.89
C ARG A 69 4.88 3.88 -14.15
N ASP A 70 4.84 2.56 -14.02
CA ASP A 70 4.64 1.61 -15.12
C ASP A 70 3.17 1.14 -15.20
N ALA A 71 2.32 1.52 -14.22
CA ALA A 71 0.91 1.14 -14.19
C ALA A 71 0.11 1.91 -15.25
N SER A 72 -0.70 1.18 -16.03
CA SER A 72 -1.63 1.77 -16.98
C SER A 72 -2.88 2.33 -16.29
N GLU A 73 -3.66 3.12 -17.01
CA GLU A 73 -4.95 3.60 -16.52
C GLU A 73 -5.95 2.47 -16.26
N GLU A 74 -5.84 1.37 -17.01
CA GLU A 74 -6.65 0.17 -16.78
C GLU A 74 -6.23 -0.54 -15.48
N ASP A 75 -4.93 -0.66 -15.21
CA ASP A 75 -4.42 -1.22 -13.95
C ASP A 75 -4.95 -0.40 -12.77
N LEU A 76 -4.83 0.93 -12.84
CA LEU A 76 -5.35 1.81 -11.79
C LEU A 76 -6.88 1.73 -11.66
N ARG A 77 -7.61 1.55 -12.76
CA ARG A 77 -9.06 1.34 -12.71
C ARG A 77 -9.41 0.05 -11.99
N LEU A 78 -8.69 -1.05 -12.24
CA LEU A 78 -8.89 -2.34 -11.59
C LEU A 78 -8.50 -2.30 -10.11
N ALA A 79 -7.38 -1.66 -9.76
CA ALA A 79 -6.89 -1.55 -8.39
C ALA A 79 -7.85 -0.77 -7.49
N PHE A 80 -8.48 0.28 -8.01
CA PHE A 80 -9.32 1.20 -7.24
C PHE A 80 -10.82 1.10 -7.56
N LEU A 81 -11.22 0.15 -8.41
CA LEU A 81 -12.60 -0.09 -8.87
C LEU A 81 -13.40 1.20 -9.15
N ALA A 82 -12.74 2.17 -9.79
CA ALA A 82 -13.38 3.45 -10.09
C ALA A 82 -14.47 3.24 -11.15
N ALA A 83 -15.65 3.83 -10.93
CA ALA A 83 -16.70 3.81 -11.93
C ALA A 83 -16.25 4.58 -13.19
N PRO A 84 -16.77 4.24 -14.39
CA PRO A 84 -16.51 5.03 -15.59
C PRO A 84 -16.87 6.51 -15.37
N GLY A 85 -15.92 7.42 -15.63
CA GLY A 85 -16.08 8.86 -15.40
C GLY A 85 -15.68 9.35 -14.00
N GLU A 86 -15.41 8.44 -13.05
CA GLU A 86 -14.96 8.79 -11.72
C GLU A 86 -13.43 9.01 -11.69
N THR A 87 -13.02 10.21 -11.28
CA THR A 87 -11.60 10.61 -11.25
C THR A 87 -10.85 10.03 -10.04
N GLY A 88 -11.57 9.72 -8.96
CA GLY A 88 -11.01 9.41 -7.64
C GLY A 88 -10.89 7.92 -7.27
N GLY A 89 -11.80 7.04 -7.73
CA GLY A 89 -11.87 5.66 -7.25
C GLY A 89 -12.02 5.58 -5.72
N VAL A 90 -11.71 4.43 -5.10
CA VAL A 90 -11.80 4.23 -3.63
C VAL A 90 -11.31 5.46 -2.86
N GLY A 91 -12.26 6.25 -2.36
CA GLY A 91 -12.02 7.45 -1.56
C GLY A 91 -11.07 8.49 -2.15
N GLY A 92 -10.86 8.57 -3.49
CA GLY A 92 -9.92 9.52 -4.10
C GLY A 92 -8.47 9.01 -4.25
N LEU A 93 -8.15 7.80 -3.76
CA LEU A 93 -6.78 7.26 -3.74
C LEU A 93 -6.17 7.08 -5.13
N ARG A 94 -6.99 6.88 -6.19
CA ARG A 94 -6.47 6.76 -7.55
C ARG A 94 -5.75 8.04 -7.99
N ALA A 95 -6.28 9.21 -7.60
CA ALA A 95 -5.65 10.49 -7.92
C ALA A 95 -4.30 10.66 -7.20
N LEU A 96 -4.24 10.25 -5.93
CA LEU A 96 -3.00 10.24 -5.15
C LEU A 96 -1.95 9.29 -5.76
N VAL A 97 -2.35 8.07 -6.15
CA VAL A 97 -1.42 7.12 -6.80
C VAL A 97 -0.92 7.63 -8.14
N ARG A 98 -1.75 8.30 -8.93
CA ARG A 98 -1.30 8.97 -10.16
C ARG A 98 -0.26 10.06 -9.87
N ALA A 99 -0.44 10.82 -8.79
CA ALA A 99 0.54 11.82 -8.39
C ALA A 99 1.86 11.16 -7.94
N LEU A 100 1.79 10.11 -7.12
CA LEU A 100 2.94 9.30 -6.71
C LEU A 100 3.68 8.69 -7.92
N ALA A 101 2.95 8.16 -8.91
CA ALA A 101 3.50 7.60 -10.14
C ALA A 101 4.28 8.60 -11.00
N ARG A 102 3.96 9.89 -10.91
CA ARG A 102 4.67 10.99 -11.59
C ARG A 102 5.86 11.55 -10.80
N SER A 103 6.00 11.17 -9.53
CA SER A 103 7.11 11.60 -8.69
C SER A 103 8.40 10.83 -9.00
N SER A 104 9.51 11.27 -8.41
CA SER A 104 10.79 10.55 -8.49
C SER A 104 10.90 9.37 -7.52
N LEU A 105 9.89 9.17 -6.66
CA LEU A 105 9.92 8.15 -5.61
C LEU A 105 9.80 6.73 -6.20
N PRO A 106 10.48 5.72 -5.62
CA PRO A 106 10.43 4.33 -6.06
C PRO A 106 9.15 3.63 -5.58
N VAL A 107 7.99 4.09 -6.03
CA VAL A 107 6.68 3.59 -5.58
C VAL A 107 6.31 2.28 -6.27
N VAL A 108 5.88 1.31 -5.48
CA VAL A 108 5.29 0.04 -5.95
C VAL A 108 3.88 -0.15 -5.39
N LEU A 109 3.02 -0.71 -6.23
CA LEU A 109 1.69 -1.21 -5.87
C LEU A 109 1.81 -2.69 -5.55
N THR A 110 1.19 -3.09 -4.45
CA THR A 110 1.33 -4.43 -3.86
C THR A 110 0.18 -5.35 -4.28
N PRO A 111 0.42 -6.68 -4.28
CA PRO A 111 -0.60 -7.66 -4.61
C PRO A 111 -1.74 -7.69 -3.62
N GLY A 112 -2.96 -7.71 -4.19
CA GLY A 112 -4.14 -8.25 -3.53
C GLY A 112 -3.93 -9.74 -3.24
N VAL A 113 -4.54 -10.27 -2.18
CA VAL A 113 -4.49 -11.70 -1.83
C VAL A 113 -5.01 -12.57 -3.00
N LEU A 114 -5.95 -12.03 -3.77
CA LEU A 114 -6.43 -12.64 -5.02
C LEU A 114 -5.30 -12.93 -6.02
N HIS A 115 -4.26 -12.09 -6.06
CA HIS A 115 -3.12 -12.22 -6.96
C HIS A 115 -2.04 -13.18 -6.45
N LEU A 116 -2.10 -13.63 -5.19
CA LEU A 116 -1.06 -14.47 -4.61
C LEU A 116 -1.14 -15.91 -5.16
N PRO A 117 -0.03 -16.49 -5.65
CA PRO A 117 -0.03 -17.85 -6.21
C PRO A 117 -0.24 -18.93 -5.15
N THR A 118 -0.01 -18.61 -3.88
CA THR A 118 -0.22 -19.49 -2.72
C THR A 118 -1.68 -19.68 -2.36
N VAL A 119 -2.58 -18.84 -2.86
CA VAL A 119 -4.03 -18.97 -2.67
C VAL A 119 -4.60 -19.83 -3.80
N PRO A 120 -5.25 -20.98 -3.51
CA PRO A 120 -5.81 -21.84 -4.54
C PRO A 120 -6.90 -21.14 -5.37
N ALA A 121 -6.97 -21.45 -6.67
CA ALA A 121 -7.96 -20.85 -7.58
C ALA A 121 -9.42 -21.03 -7.10
N SER A 122 -9.75 -22.18 -6.51
CA SER A 122 -11.08 -22.46 -5.94
C SER A 122 -11.48 -21.50 -4.81
N ARG A 123 -10.51 -20.90 -4.11
CA ARG A 123 -10.75 -19.92 -3.03
C ARG A 123 -10.93 -18.49 -3.55
N LYS A 124 -10.61 -18.26 -4.82
CA LYS A 124 -10.68 -16.94 -5.50
C LYS A 124 -11.97 -16.75 -6.28
N VAL A 125 -12.71 -17.82 -6.55
CA VAL A 125 -13.98 -17.76 -7.29
C VAL A 125 -14.96 -16.81 -6.61
N ASN A 126 -15.55 -15.90 -7.39
CA ASN A 126 -16.49 -14.86 -6.94
C ASN A 126 -15.96 -13.94 -5.83
N ARG A 127 -14.64 -13.76 -5.74
CA ARG A 127 -14.00 -12.79 -4.85
C ARG A 127 -13.42 -11.64 -5.66
N VAL A 128 -13.93 -10.44 -5.41
CA VAL A 128 -13.36 -9.19 -5.93
C VAL A 128 -12.27 -8.68 -4.99
N ASP A 129 -12.44 -8.91 -3.69
CA ASP A 129 -11.51 -8.50 -2.64
C ASP A 129 -11.26 -9.65 -1.67
N MET A 130 -10.01 -9.82 -1.27
CA MET A 130 -9.55 -10.77 -0.26
C MET A 130 -8.56 -10.12 0.72
N GLY A 131 -8.50 -8.78 0.72
CA GLY A 131 -7.46 -7.98 1.35
C GLY A 131 -6.21 -7.85 0.48
N THR A 132 -5.32 -6.97 0.90
CA THR A 132 -4.01 -6.74 0.28
C THR A 132 -2.91 -7.46 1.08
N ALA A 133 -1.84 -7.87 0.40
CA ALA A 133 -0.81 -8.72 0.98
C ALA A 133 -0.09 -8.09 2.18
N ASP A 134 0.01 -6.76 2.22
CA ASP A 134 0.51 -5.98 3.37
C ASP A 134 -0.24 -6.33 4.67
N LYS A 135 -1.58 -6.37 4.63
CA LYS A 135 -2.42 -6.66 5.80
C LYS A 135 -2.27 -8.12 6.24
N VAL A 136 -2.10 -9.04 5.30
CA VAL A 136 -1.80 -10.45 5.60
C VAL A 136 -0.42 -10.58 6.24
N CYS A 137 0.59 -9.89 5.72
CA CYS A 137 1.93 -9.86 6.29
C CYS A 137 1.93 -9.28 7.70
N ALA A 138 1.21 -8.19 7.94
CA ALA A 138 1.06 -7.58 9.27
C ALA A 138 0.40 -8.55 10.26
N ALA A 139 -0.68 -9.22 9.86
CA ALA A 139 -1.34 -10.23 10.70
C ALA A 139 -0.41 -11.42 11.02
N ALA A 140 0.30 -11.94 10.01
CA ALA A 140 1.25 -13.04 10.20
C ALA A 140 2.40 -12.64 11.14
N LEU A 141 2.96 -11.43 10.98
CA LEU A 141 3.99 -10.89 11.85
C LEU A 141 3.48 -10.75 13.29
N ALA A 142 2.28 -10.20 13.49
CA ALA A 142 1.69 -10.06 14.81
C ALA A 142 1.49 -11.41 15.51
N ILE A 143 1.05 -12.44 14.79
CA ILE A 143 0.92 -13.81 15.31
C ILE A 143 2.29 -14.37 15.71
N ALA A 144 3.31 -14.21 14.86
CA ALA A 144 4.67 -14.68 15.12
C ALA A 144 5.28 -14.00 16.36
N GLU A 145 5.15 -12.69 16.48
CA GLU A 145 5.64 -11.92 17.63
C GLU A 145 4.90 -12.30 18.92
N HIS A 146 3.58 -12.46 18.86
CA HIS A 146 2.80 -12.91 20.01
C HIS A 146 3.22 -14.32 20.45
N ALA A 147 3.37 -15.26 19.51
CA ALA A 147 3.83 -16.61 19.81
C ALA A 147 5.21 -16.59 20.50
N ARG A 148 6.15 -15.79 19.97
CA ARG A 148 7.49 -15.59 20.56
C ARG A 148 7.42 -15.00 21.97
N GLN A 149 6.60 -13.97 22.18
CA GLN A 149 6.45 -13.30 23.48
C GLN A 149 5.93 -14.24 24.58
N PHE A 150 5.02 -15.15 24.22
CA PHE A 150 4.38 -16.07 25.16
C PHE A 150 4.92 -17.50 25.10
N GLY A 151 6.02 -17.75 24.39
CA GLY A 151 6.64 -19.07 24.29
C GLY A 151 5.73 -20.13 23.65
N ARG A 152 4.83 -19.74 22.74
CA ARG A 152 3.93 -20.64 22.02
C ARG A 152 4.56 -21.08 20.69
N PRO A 153 4.42 -22.36 20.29
CA PRO A 153 4.86 -22.80 18.97
C PRO A 153 3.96 -22.26 17.86
N LEU A 154 4.53 -22.04 16.68
CA LEU A 154 3.82 -21.73 15.43
C LEU A 154 3.55 -23.04 14.68
N THR A 155 2.59 -23.83 15.16
CA THR A 155 2.19 -25.12 14.56
C THR A 155 0.71 -25.34 14.75
#